data_AF-B0Y252-F1
#
_entry.id   AF-B0Y252-F1
#
_cell.length_a   1.000
_cell.length_b   1.000
_cell.length_c   1.000
_cell.angle_alpha   90.00
_cell.angle_beta   90.00
_cell.angle_gamma   90.00
#
_symmetry.space_group_name_H-M   'P 1'
#
loop_
_entity.id
_entity.type
_entity.pdbx_description
1 polymer ?
#
loop_
_entity_poly.entity_id
_entity_poly.type
_entity_poly.pdbx_seq_one_letter_code
_entity_poly.pdbx_strand_id
1 'polypeptide(L)'
;MATNDQPVVIVGAGLAGLVAAYELSNRNIRSIIVDQESEANLGGQAFWSLGGIFCVNSSNQRRLGIRDSRELAMEDWFSSAAFDRETDHWPRKWAEAFVNFATDHMESYLGALGVRFVSVGWAERGSGQAGGHGNSVPRFHLTWGTGPAIVEAFAGPVKEAAKKGLVEFRFRHQVDEIIVDGETGAAVGVRGQVLEPTDVERGVASSRKSVGYFELRGAAVLVASGGIGGNLDLVKKYWPVDRLGPKVPQSFVLGVPAHVDGRMIDISRKAGASVVNSDRMWHYTEGLTNWNPIWPKHGIRVIPGPSSLWLDATGKRLPPFLYPGCDTLATLRHICSTGYDYTWFVLNKSIIAREFALSGSEQNPDITGKSILLLLQRIFGSNGTGPVQVFMKKWRRFHRGDVPE
;
A
#
# COMPACT_ATOMS: atom_id res chain seq x y z
N MET A 1 -14.74 -2.01 30.72
CA MET A 1 -14.54 -0.56 30.49
C MET A 1 -13.12 -0.24 30.89
N ALA A 2 -12.28 0.17 29.95
CA ALA A 2 -10.91 0.58 30.28
C ALA A 2 -10.99 1.81 31.17
N THR A 3 -10.57 1.69 32.43
CA THR A 3 -10.35 2.84 33.31
C THR A 3 -9.28 3.72 32.67
N ASN A 4 -9.43 5.04 32.75
CA ASN A 4 -8.56 6.08 32.13
C ASN A 4 -7.03 5.97 32.41
N ASP A 5 -6.58 4.98 33.17
CA ASP A 5 -5.19 4.79 33.59
C ASP A 5 -4.39 3.79 32.72
N GLN A 6 -5.04 2.92 31.93
CA GLN A 6 -4.34 1.97 31.07
C GLN A 6 -4.48 2.34 29.58
N PRO A 7 -3.39 2.70 28.89
CA PRO A 7 -3.45 3.07 27.48
C PRO A 7 -3.65 1.83 26.58
N VAL A 8 -4.13 2.05 25.36
CA VAL A 8 -4.03 1.05 24.28
C VAL A 8 -2.65 1.13 23.64
N VAL A 9 -1.94 0.02 23.53
CA VAL A 9 -0.64 -0.04 22.85
C VAL A 9 -0.85 -0.34 21.37
N ILE A 10 -0.38 0.55 20.50
CA ILE A 10 -0.49 0.43 19.04
C ILE A 10 0.92 0.16 18.48
N VAL A 11 1.10 -0.99 17.84
CA VAL A 11 2.36 -1.38 17.20
C VAL A 11 2.34 -1.00 15.72
N GLY A 12 3.03 0.09 15.39
CA GLY A 12 3.14 0.63 14.04
C GLY A 12 2.49 2.01 13.91
N ALA A 13 3.27 2.99 13.49
CA ALA A 13 2.87 4.37 13.23
C ALA A 13 2.49 4.59 11.75
N GLY A 14 2.05 3.54 11.07
CA GLY A 14 1.45 3.59 9.73
C GLY A 14 0.01 4.14 9.75
N LEU A 15 -0.61 4.26 8.57
CA LEU A 15 -1.99 4.79 8.46
C LEU A 15 -2.99 4.07 9.36
N ALA A 16 -2.97 2.74 9.44
CA ALA A 16 -3.90 1.99 10.30
C ALA A 16 -3.73 2.32 11.79
N GLY A 17 -2.48 2.46 12.27
CA GLY A 17 -2.19 2.85 13.64
C GLY A 17 -2.60 4.30 13.93
N LEU A 18 -2.40 5.20 12.97
CA LEU A 18 -2.84 6.59 13.07
C LEU A 18 -4.36 6.73 13.11
N VAL A 19 -5.10 5.98 12.28
CA VAL A 19 -6.57 5.96 12.29
C VAL A 19 -7.07 5.45 13.64
N ALA A 20 -6.48 4.38 14.17
CA ALA A 20 -6.85 3.85 15.48
C ALA A 20 -6.59 4.85 16.61
N ALA A 21 -5.41 5.47 16.64
CA ALA A 21 -5.08 6.50 17.63
C ALA A 21 -6.01 7.72 17.53
N TYR A 22 -6.36 8.14 16.31
CA TYR A 22 -7.33 9.20 16.08
C TYR A 22 -8.69 8.86 16.69
N GLU A 23 -9.22 7.67 16.37
CA GLU A 23 -10.51 7.18 16.88
C GLU A 23 -10.53 7.01 18.41
N LEU A 24 -9.42 6.57 19.01
CA LEU A 24 -9.27 6.47 20.47
C LEU A 24 -9.21 7.86 21.11
N SER A 25 -8.44 8.78 20.52
CA SER A 25 -8.28 10.15 21.05
C SER A 25 -9.59 10.95 21.01
N ASN A 26 -10.43 10.77 19.97
CA ASN A 26 -11.77 11.36 19.90
C ASN A 26 -12.71 10.88 21.01
N ARG A 27 -12.40 9.74 21.63
CA ARG A 27 -13.12 9.15 22.76
C ARG A 27 -12.41 9.38 24.10
N ASN A 28 -11.36 10.23 24.12
CA ASN A 28 -10.49 10.49 25.27
C ASN A 28 -9.80 9.23 25.84
N ILE A 29 -9.60 8.20 25.02
CA ILE A 29 -8.88 6.99 25.42
C ILE A 29 -7.40 7.18 25.13
N ARG A 30 -6.54 6.98 26.14
CA ARG A 30 -5.09 7.12 26.00
C ARG A 30 -4.52 6.00 25.13
N SER A 31 -3.51 6.33 24.31
CA SER A 31 -2.81 5.34 23.50
C SER A 31 -1.31 5.61 23.41
N ILE A 32 -0.51 4.55 23.31
CA ILE A 32 0.93 4.62 23.04
C ILE A 32 1.19 3.99 21.68
N ILE A 33 1.77 4.74 20.74
CA ILE A 33 2.19 4.22 19.44
C ILE A 33 3.67 3.91 19.50
N VAL A 34 4.05 2.65 19.30
CA VAL A 34 5.45 2.21 19.15
C VAL A 34 5.78 1.96 17.69
N ASP A 35 6.94 2.40 17.24
CA ASP A 35 7.44 2.10 15.89
C ASP A 35 8.96 1.95 15.91
N GLN A 36 9.48 0.99 15.12
CA GLN A 36 10.92 0.79 14.98
C GLN A 36 11.60 1.90 14.16
N GLU A 37 10.85 2.60 13.32
CA GLU A 37 11.35 3.73 12.53
C GLU A 37 11.34 5.05 13.31
N SER A 38 12.02 6.04 12.72
CA SER A 38 12.03 7.43 13.22
C SER A 38 10.70 8.14 12.94
N GLU A 39 10.49 9.29 13.61
CA GLU A 39 9.35 10.17 13.33
C GLU A 39 9.25 10.58 11.87
N ALA A 40 10.40 10.70 11.19
CA ALA A 40 10.45 11.00 9.75
C ALA A 40 9.70 9.98 8.89
N ASN A 41 9.41 8.77 9.41
CA ASN A 41 8.66 7.71 8.73
C ASN A 41 7.18 7.63 9.12
N LEU A 42 6.66 8.56 9.94
CA LEU A 42 5.25 8.59 10.35
C LEU A 42 4.30 8.46 9.13
N GLY A 43 3.36 7.53 9.19
CA GLY A 43 2.50 7.13 8.06
C GLY A 43 2.98 5.86 7.34
N GLY A 44 4.22 5.43 7.56
CA GLY A 44 4.80 4.22 6.99
C GLY A 44 4.67 4.18 5.46
N GLN A 45 4.39 3.00 4.92
CA GLN A 45 4.21 2.82 3.47
C GLN A 45 3.06 3.62 2.86
N ALA A 46 2.05 4.01 3.65
CA ALA A 46 0.90 4.76 3.15
C ALA A 46 1.30 6.15 2.63
N PHE A 47 2.39 6.73 3.15
CA PHE A 47 2.95 7.98 2.65
C PHE A 47 3.37 7.89 1.17
N TRP A 48 3.86 6.73 0.73
CA TRP A 48 4.31 6.50 -0.65
C TRP A 48 3.16 6.14 -1.60
N SER A 49 1.96 5.92 -1.07
CA SER A 49 0.78 5.59 -1.87
C SER A 49 0.44 6.72 -2.86
N LEU A 50 -0.01 6.34 -4.05
CA LEU A 50 -0.64 7.28 -4.98
C LEU A 50 -1.95 7.87 -4.42
N GLY A 51 -2.47 7.33 -3.30
CA GLY A 51 -3.61 7.89 -2.57
C GLY A 51 -4.97 7.46 -3.12
N GLY A 52 -5.02 6.28 -3.74
CA GLY A 52 -6.26 5.66 -4.17
C GLY A 52 -7.10 5.17 -3.00
N ILE A 53 -8.37 5.55 -2.98
CA ILE A 53 -9.36 5.13 -1.99
C ILE A 53 -10.49 4.39 -2.70
N PHE A 54 -10.85 3.22 -2.18
CA PHE A 54 -12.02 2.48 -2.63
C PHE A 54 -13.27 3.06 -1.98
N CYS A 55 -14.13 3.71 -2.75
CA CYS A 55 -15.40 4.26 -2.28
C CYS A 55 -16.51 3.82 -3.24
N VAL A 56 -17.70 3.57 -2.71
CA VAL A 56 -18.82 2.95 -3.43
C VAL A 56 -19.97 3.94 -3.52
N ASN A 57 -20.58 4.05 -4.70
CA ASN A 57 -21.66 4.99 -4.98
C ASN A 57 -21.41 6.40 -4.40
N SER A 58 -20.23 6.97 -4.64
CA SER A 58 -19.83 8.30 -4.16
C SER A 58 -20.49 9.43 -4.95
N SER A 59 -20.46 10.64 -4.40
CA SER A 59 -20.90 11.84 -5.13
C SER A 59 -20.13 12.05 -6.44
N ASN A 60 -18.85 11.72 -6.47
CA ASN A 60 -18.02 11.80 -7.67
C ASN A 60 -18.39 10.76 -8.72
N GLN A 61 -18.72 9.53 -8.32
CA GLN A 61 -19.22 8.50 -9.24
C GLN A 61 -20.53 8.95 -9.88
N ARG A 62 -21.50 9.40 -9.07
CA ARG A 62 -22.79 9.90 -9.56
C ARG A 62 -22.64 11.08 -10.52
N ARG A 63 -21.76 12.03 -10.20
CA ARG A 63 -21.46 13.18 -11.06
C ARG A 63 -20.92 12.78 -12.43
N LEU A 64 -20.17 11.68 -12.50
CA LEU A 64 -19.62 11.12 -13.74
C LEU A 64 -20.59 10.15 -14.44
N GLY A 65 -21.82 9.98 -13.94
CA GLY A 65 -22.81 9.06 -14.49
C GLY A 65 -22.51 7.58 -14.22
N ILE A 66 -21.56 7.27 -13.32
CA ILE A 66 -21.25 5.91 -12.92
C ILE A 66 -22.37 5.42 -12.01
N ARG A 67 -23.05 4.33 -12.43
CA ARG A 67 -24.10 3.67 -11.65
C ARG A 67 -23.46 2.57 -10.81
N ASP A 68 -23.38 2.79 -9.51
CA ASP A 68 -22.76 1.86 -8.56
C ASP A 68 -23.71 1.58 -7.39
N SER A 69 -23.52 0.46 -6.72
CA SER A 69 -24.28 0.06 -5.53
C SER A 69 -23.45 -0.82 -4.60
N ARG A 70 -23.92 -0.97 -3.35
CA ARG A 70 -23.32 -1.86 -2.36
C ARG A 70 -23.28 -3.29 -2.86
N GLU A 71 -24.39 -3.75 -3.44
CA GLU A 71 -24.59 -5.13 -3.90
C GLU A 71 -23.57 -5.44 -4.99
N LEU A 72 -23.42 -4.53 -5.97
CA LEU A 72 -22.46 -4.68 -7.05
C LEU A 72 -21.01 -4.65 -6.54
N ALA A 73 -20.69 -3.74 -5.61
CA ALA A 73 -19.36 -3.67 -5.00
C ALA A 73 -19.03 -4.92 -4.17
N MET A 74 -20.02 -5.49 -3.48
CA MET A 74 -19.86 -6.72 -2.70
C MET A 74 -19.61 -7.92 -3.61
N GLU A 75 -20.36 -8.03 -4.70
CA GLU A 75 -20.18 -9.09 -5.70
C GLU A 75 -18.78 -9.04 -6.32
N ASP A 76 -18.33 -7.85 -6.75
CA ASP A 76 -16.99 -7.65 -7.29
C ASP A 76 -15.89 -8.01 -6.27
N TRP A 77 -16.08 -7.61 -5.00
CA TRP A 77 -15.15 -7.92 -3.93
C TRP A 77 -15.06 -9.43 -3.69
N PHE A 78 -16.19 -10.11 -3.60
CA PHE A 78 -16.25 -11.55 -3.30
C PHE A 78 -15.70 -12.38 -4.46
N SER A 79 -15.96 -11.95 -5.70
CA SER A 79 -15.42 -12.55 -6.92
C SER A 79 -13.90 -12.44 -6.97
N SER A 80 -13.36 -11.26 -6.66
CA SER A 80 -11.91 -11.02 -6.65
C SER A 80 -11.18 -11.70 -5.49
N ALA A 81 -11.79 -11.70 -4.30
CA ALA A 81 -11.18 -12.25 -3.09
C ALA A 81 -11.09 -13.78 -3.12
N ALA A 82 -11.95 -14.44 -3.91
CA ALA A 82 -12.04 -15.88 -4.05
C ALA A 82 -11.98 -16.58 -2.69
N PHE A 83 -13.00 -16.34 -1.86
CA PHE A 83 -13.08 -16.85 -0.49
C PHE A 83 -13.30 -18.38 -0.44
N ASP A 84 -12.33 -19.14 -0.91
CA ASP A 84 -12.37 -20.57 -1.17
C ASP A 84 -11.91 -21.46 0.01
N ARG A 85 -11.69 -20.88 1.19
CA ARG A 85 -11.20 -21.59 2.39
C ARG A 85 -12.12 -21.44 3.59
N GLU A 86 -12.15 -22.46 4.46
CA GLU A 86 -12.84 -22.37 5.76
C GLU A 86 -12.28 -21.24 6.64
N THR A 87 -10.98 -20.98 6.52
CA THR A 87 -10.30 -19.88 7.23
C THR A 87 -10.76 -18.48 6.77
N ASP A 88 -11.57 -18.37 5.72
CA ASP A 88 -12.05 -17.09 5.19
C ASP A 88 -13.26 -16.51 5.94
N HIS A 89 -13.69 -17.12 7.05
CA HIS A 89 -14.79 -16.58 7.88
C HIS A 89 -14.56 -15.10 8.26
N TRP A 90 -13.42 -14.78 8.89
CA TRP A 90 -13.09 -13.39 9.28
C TRP A 90 -12.79 -12.47 8.09
N PRO A 91 -12.02 -12.90 7.07
CA PRO A 91 -11.88 -12.13 5.82
C PRO A 91 -13.20 -11.74 5.17
N ARG A 92 -14.19 -12.65 5.11
CA ARG A 92 -15.54 -12.35 4.58
C ARG A 92 -16.24 -11.29 5.43
N LYS A 93 -16.24 -11.45 6.75
CA LYS A 93 -16.84 -10.48 7.67
C LYS A 93 -16.20 -9.10 7.58
N TRP A 94 -14.88 -9.05 7.45
CA TRP A 94 -14.16 -7.81 7.25
C TRP A 94 -14.51 -7.15 5.91
N ALA A 95 -14.57 -7.93 4.82
CA ALA A 95 -14.96 -7.42 3.50
C ALA A 95 -16.38 -6.84 3.50
N GLU A 96 -17.33 -7.55 4.11
CA GLU A 96 -18.71 -7.07 4.29
C GLU A 96 -18.73 -5.71 5.01
N ALA A 97 -18.05 -5.64 6.17
CA ALA A 97 -17.97 -4.40 6.96
C ALA A 97 -17.28 -3.26 6.20
N PHE A 98 -16.20 -3.55 5.46
CA PHE A 98 -15.46 -2.58 4.68
C PHE A 98 -16.28 -2.02 3.53
N VAL A 99 -16.95 -2.87 2.74
CA VAL A 99 -17.82 -2.44 1.64
C VAL A 99 -19.01 -1.63 2.16
N ASN A 100 -19.60 -2.03 3.28
CA ASN A 100 -20.65 -1.25 3.95
C ASN A 100 -20.15 0.15 4.33
N PHE A 101 -18.99 0.23 5.01
CA PHE A 101 -18.39 1.50 5.37
C PHE A 101 -18.02 2.36 4.15
N ALA A 102 -17.47 1.74 3.09
CA ALA A 102 -17.09 2.39 1.84
C ALA A 102 -18.30 2.98 1.08
N THR A 103 -19.48 2.40 1.29
CA THR A 103 -20.74 2.87 0.71
C THR A 103 -21.38 3.98 1.55
N ASP A 104 -21.45 3.79 2.87
CA ASP A 104 -22.32 4.61 3.72
C ASP A 104 -21.61 5.81 4.37
N HIS A 105 -20.32 5.67 4.65
CA HIS A 105 -19.64 6.55 5.59
C HIS A 105 -18.32 7.10 5.08
N MET A 106 -17.59 6.36 4.25
CA MET A 106 -16.21 6.68 3.90
C MET A 106 -16.05 8.05 3.25
N GLU A 107 -16.90 8.42 2.28
CA GLU A 107 -16.84 9.74 1.62
C GLU A 107 -17.02 10.88 2.63
N SER A 108 -18.04 10.78 3.50
CA SER A 108 -18.30 11.80 4.53
C SER A 108 -17.22 11.84 5.61
N TYR A 109 -16.73 10.68 6.05
CA TYR A 109 -15.72 10.55 7.09
C TYR A 109 -14.39 11.18 6.66
N LEU A 110 -13.90 10.80 5.47
CA LEU A 110 -12.69 11.37 4.88
C LEU A 110 -12.89 12.85 4.54
N GLY A 111 -14.07 13.22 4.04
CA GLY A 111 -14.42 14.61 3.75
C GLY A 111 -14.40 15.53 4.98
N ALA A 112 -14.85 15.03 6.14
CA ALA A 112 -14.79 15.74 7.43
C ALA A 112 -13.35 15.94 7.93
N LEU A 113 -12.44 15.05 7.55
CA LEU A 113 -11.00 15.16 7.81
C LEU A 113 -10.26 16.01 6.75
N GLY A 114 -10.99 16.63 5.82
CA GLY A 114 -10.41 17.50 4.79
C GLY A 114 -9.82 16.75 3.59
N VAL A 115 -10.01 15.43 3.49
CA VAL A 115 -9.62 14.65 2.31
C VAL A 115 -10.58 14.97 1.17
N ARG A 116 -10.02 15.19 -0.03
CA ARG A 116 -10.77 15.47 -1.26
C ARG A 116 -10.31 14.54 -2.37
N PHE A 117 -11.23 14.09 -3.20
CA PHE A 117 -10.92 13.30 -4.38
C PHE A 117 -10.88 14.19 -5.63
N VAL A 118 -9.93 13.92 -6.53
CA VAL A 118 -9.78 14.65 -7.80
C VAL A 118 -10.23 13.88 -9.03
N SER A 119 -10.28 12.56 -8.95
CA SER A 119 -10.77 11.72 -10.04
C SER A 119 -11.29 10.39 -9.51
N VAL A 120 -12.12 9.72 -10.31
CA VAL A 120 -12.54 8.34 -10.11
C VAL A 120 -12.18 7.56 -11.36
N GLY A 121 -11.54 6.41 -11.18
CA GLY A 121 -11.07 5.59 -12.28
C GLY A 121 -10.96 4.11 -11.93
N TRP A 122 -10.26 3.40 -12.81
CA TRP A 122 -9.92 1.99 -12.66
C TRP A 122 -8.55 1.88 -12.01
N ALA A 123 -8.44 1.16 -10.89
CA ALA A 123 -7.14 0.68 -10.42
C ALA A 123 -6.65 -0.47 -11.32
N GLU A 124 -7.59 -1.38 -11.58
CA GLU A 124 -7.51 -2.49 -12.51
C GLU A 124 -8.88 -2.69 -13.16
N ARG A 125 -8.91 -3.12 -14.42
CA ARG A 125 -10.15 -3.42 -15.16
C ARG A 125 -10.67 -4.84 -14.93
N GLY A 126 -9.85 -5.71 -14.36
CA GLY A 126 -10.20 -7.10 -14.10
C GLY A 126 -9.96 -8.04 -15.28
N SER A 127 -10.48 -9.25 -15.10
CA SER A 127 -10.33 -10.42 -15.97
C SER A 127 -11.16 -10.37 -17.26
N GLY A 128 -12.04 -9.37 -17.41
CA GLY A 128 -12.94 -9.24 -18.57
C GLY A 128 -14.16 -10.17 -18.53
N GLN A 129 -14.44 -10.82 -17.40
CA GLN A 129 -15.58 -11.71 -17.21
C GLN A 129 -16.55 -11.16 -16.15
N ALA A 130 -17.86 -11.31 -16.38
CA ALA A 130 -18.86 -11.01 -15.36
C ALA A 130 -18.73 -12.00 -14.19
N GLY A 131 -18.70 -11.50 -12.95
CA GLY A 131 -18.42 -12.31 -11.75
C GLY A 131 -16.97 -12.83 -11.65
N GLY A 132 -16.05 -12.33 -12.48
CA GLY A 132 -14.63 -12.63 -12.41
C GLY A 132 -13.84 -11.66 -11.52
N HIS A 133 -12.51 -11.79 -11.51
CA HIS A 133 -11.63 -10.84 -10.84
C HIS A 133 -11.81 -9.42 -11.41
N GLY A 134 -11.85 -8.42 -10.53
CA GLY A 134 -11.88 -7.00 -10.88
C GLY A 134 -13.12 -6.27 -10.37
N ASN A 135 -13.25 -5.01 -10.78
CA ASN A 135 -14.45 -4.22 -10.56
C ASN A 135 -15.30 -4.22 -11.83
N SER A 136 -16.61 -4.16 -11.69
CA SER A 136 -17.57 -3.96 -12.77
C SER A 136 -17.76 -2.47 -13.13
N VAL A 137 -17.42 -1.56 -12.21
CA VAL A 137 -17.43 -0.09 -12.42
C VAL A 137 -16.23 0.59 -11.75
N PRO A 138 -15.84 1.83 -12.16
CA PRO A 138 -14.72 2.54 -11.55
C PRO A 138 -14.98 2.89 -10.07
N ARG A 139 -14.10 2.45 -9.16
CA ARG A 139 -14.16 2.74 -7.70
C ARG A 139 -12.86 3.27 -7.09
N PHE A 140 -11.84 3.49 -7.91
CA PHE A 140 -10.55 4.02 -7.43
C PHE A 140 -10.58 5.54 -7.41
N HIS A 141 -10.73 6.12 -6.22
CA HIS A 141 -10.80 7.56 -6.01
C HIS A 141 -9.41 8.10 -5.71
N LEU A 142 -8.88 8.97 -6.58
CA LEU A 142 -7.56 9.55 -6.38
C LEU A 142 -7.66 10.74 -5.42
N THR A 143 -6.93 10.69 -4.30
CA THR A 143 -6.90 11.77 -3.32
C THR A 143 -6.03 12.96 -3.78
N TRP A 144 -6.55 14.18 -3.59
CA TRP A 144 -5.78 15.42 -3.74
C TRP A 144 -4.69 15.51 -2.67
N GLY A 145 -3.42 15.47 -3.07
CA GLY A 145 -2.29 15.32 -2.16
C GLY A 145 -1.87 13.87 -1.89
N THR A 146 -2.43 12.90 -2.61
CA THR A 146 -2.05 11.47 -2.63
C THR A 146 -1.94 10.83 -1.22
N GLY A 147 -1.08 9.84 -1.04
CA GLY A 147 -0.82 9.20 0.26
C GLY A 147 -0.47 10.17 1.40
N PRO A 148 0.41 11.17 1.19
CA PRO A 148 0.77 12.15 2.22
C PRO A 148 -0.43 12.91 2.77
N ALA A 149 -1.38 13.34 1.93
CA ALA A 149 -2.58 14.03 2.43
C ALA A 149 -3.50 13.13 3.25
N ILE A 150 -3.59 11.83 2.91
CA ILE A 150 -4.34 10.86 3.72
C ILE A 150 -3.65 10.66 5.06
N VAL A 151 -2.32 10.50 5.07
CA VAL A 151 -1.54 10.38 6.31
C VAL A 151 -1.72 11.62 7.17
N GLU A 152 -1.60 12.81 6.60
CA GLU A 152 -1.71 14.08 7.33
C GLU A 152 -3.10 14.28 7.95
N ALA A 153 -4.16 13.83 7.27
CA ALA A 153 -5.53 13.91 7.77
C ALA A 153 -5.72 13.21 9.14
N PHE A 154 -4.89 12.22 9.47
CA PHE A 154 -4.87 11.56 10.77
C PHE A 154 -3.67 11.97 11.63
N ALA A 155 -2.48 12.11 11.04
CA ALA A 155 -1.26 12.46 11.76
C ALA A 155 -1.36 13.82 12.45
N GLY A 156 -1.95 14.83 11.79
CA GLY A 156 -2.16 16.16 12.38
C GLY A 156 -2.98 16.10 13.68
N PRO A 157 -4.23 15.61 13.65
CA PRO A 157 -5.04 15.45 14.85
C PRO A 157 -4.40 14.57 15.94
N VAL A 158 -3.71 13.49 15.57
CA VAL A 158 -3.02 12.61 16.54
C VAL A 158 -1.84 13.32 17.20
N LYS A 159 -1.08 14.14 16.46
CA LYS A 159 -0.04 15.01 17.03
C LYS A 159 -0.62 16.05 17.99
N GLU A 160 -1.78 16.64 17.68
CA GLU A 160 -2.47 17.53 18.60
C GLU A 160 -2.96 16.80 19.86
N ALA A 161 -3.44 15.56 19.73
CA ALA A 161 -3.78 14.72 20.87
C ALA A 161 -2.55 14.37 21.73
N ALA A 162 -1.37 14.23 21.11
CA ALA A 162 -0.12 14.00 21.82
C ALA A 162 0.30 15.21 22.66
N LYS A 163 0.14 16.44 22.15
CA LYS A 163 0.35 17.67 22.94
C LYS A 163 -0.56 17.75 24.16
N LYS A 164 -1.73 17.10 24.12
CA LYS A 164 -2.70 17.00 25.23
C LYS A 164 -2.45 15.80 26.16
N GLY A 165 -1.40 15.00 25.92
CA GLY A 165 -1.08 13.80 26.71
C GLY A 165 -2.01 12.60 26.48
N LEU A 166 -2.89 12.65 25.47
CA LEU A 166 -3.77 11.53 25.11
C LEU A 166 -3.05 10.48 24.25
N VAL A 167 -2.08 10.91 23.45
CA VAL A 167 -1.29 10.03 22.60
C VAL A 167 0.18 10.17 22.95
N GLU A 168 0.88 9.06 23.02
CA GLU A 168 2.33 9.05 23.21
C GLU A 168 3.00 8.33 22.04
N PHE A 169 4.02 8.96 21.46
CA PHE A 169 4.82 8.34 20.41
C PHE A 169 6.14 7.81 20.98
N ARG A 170 6.45 6.55 20.68
CA ARG A 170 7.67 5.84 21.06
C ARG A 170 8.35 5.35 19.77
N PHE A 171 8.97 6.28 19.06
CA PHE A 171 9.80 5.95 17.89
C PHE A 171 11.06 5.22 18.31
N ARG A 172 11.69 4.49 17.38
CA ARG A 172 12.87 3.66 17.66
C ARG A 172 12.60 2.60 18.74
N HIS A 173 11.37 2.13 18.87
CA HIS A 173 10.99 1.01 19.74
C HIS A 173 10.59 -0.18 18.87
N GLN A 174 11.49 -1.14 18.72
CA GLN A 174 11.24 -2.37 17.97
C GLN A 174 10.62 -3.41 18.88
N VAL A 175 9.39 -3.81 18.59
CA VAL A 175 8.70 -4.87 19.33
C VAL A 175 9.30 -6.24 18.98
N ASP A 176 9.62 -7.00 20.01
CA ASP A 176 10.14 -8.37 19.90
C ASP A 176 9.12 -9.40 20.38
N GLU A 177 8.18 -9.00 21.26
CA GLU A 177 7.20 -9.90 21.86
C GLU A 177 5.92 -9.17 22.27
N ILE A 178 4.78 -9.85 22.10
CA ILE A 178 3.50 -9.48 22.72
C ILE A 178 3.39 -10.22 24.05
N ILE A 179 3.17 -9.49 25.13
CA ILE A 179 3.01 -10.04 26.47
C ILE A 179 1.58 -10.55 26.59
N VAL A 180 1.45 -11.86 26.77
CA VAL A 180 0.17 -12.53 26.99
C VAL A 180 0.05 -12.90 28.46
N ASP A 181 -1.06 -12.56 29.07
CA ASP A 181 -1.40 -12.97 30.42
C ASP A 181 -1.65 -14.48 30.47
N GLY A 182 -0.94 -15.18 31.36
CA GLY A 182 -0.95 -16.64 31.39
C GLY A 182 -2.26 -17.26 31.91
N GLU A 183 -3.06 -16.50 32.65
CA GLU A 183 -4.33 -16.98 33.22
C GLU A 183 -5.50 -16.72 32.27
N THR A 184 -5.57 -15.52 31.71
CA THR A 184 -6.68 -15.06 30.86
C THR A 184 -6.44 -15.25 29.36
N GLY A 185 -5.18 -15.42 28.95
CA GLY A 185 -4.79 -15.42 27.53
C GLY A 185 -4.87 -14.06 26.85
N ALA A 186 -5.11 -12.98 27.61
CA ALA A 186 -5.24 -11.63 27.05
C ALA A 186 -3.86 -11.03 26.69
N ALA A 187 -3.79 -10.31 25.56
CA ALA A 187 -2.63 -9.49 25.24
C ALA A 187 -2.62 -8.22 26.11
N VAL A 188 -1.68 -8.14 27.05
CA VAL A 188 -1.61 -7.09 28.09
C VAL A 188 -0.45 -6.12 27.92
N GLY A 189 0.34 -6.28 26.85
CA GLY A 189 1.46 -5.40 26.59
C GLY A 189 2.39 -5.90 25.49
N VAL A 190 3.50 -5.21 25.33
CA VAL A 190 4.59 -5.56 24.40
C VAL A 190 5.93 -5.31 25.07
N ARG A 191 6.95 -6.03 24.64
CA ARG A 191 8.35 -5.75 25.01
C ARG A 191 9.27 -5.88 23.81
N GLY A 192 10.43 -5.24 23.91
CA GLY A 192 11.45 -5.33 22.87
C GLY A 192 12.62 -4.40 23.11
N GLN A 193 13.21 -3.93 22.01
CA GLN A 193 14.44 -3.15 22.01
C GLN A 193 14.20 -1.68 21.68
N VAL A 194 14.97 -0.82 22.35
CA VAL A 194 15.12 0.58 21.96
C VAL A 194 16.30 0.66 21.01
N LEU A 195 16.07 1.15 19.80
CA LEU A 195 17.08 1.30 18.75
C LEU A 195 17.80 2.65 18.90
N GLU A 196 19.04 2.73 18.43
CA GLU A 196 19.76 4.00 18.43
C GLU A 196 18.99 5.10 17.64
N PRO A 197 19.04 6.37 18.08
CA PRO A 197 18.46 7.49 17.34
C PRO A 197 19.01 7.57 15.92
N THR A 198 18.22 8.13 15.01
CA THR A 198 18.61 8.27 13.61
C THR A 198 17.97 9.50 12.99
N ASP A 199 18.70 10.16 12.11
CA ASP A 199 18.32 11.32 11.31
C ASP A 199 18.20 10.98 9.82
N VAL A 200 18.30 9.70 9.45
CA VAL A 200 18.17 9.28 8.05
C VAL A 200 16.82 9.71 7.48
N GLU A 201 16.82 10.05 6.19
CA GLU A 201 15.63 10.47 5.48
C GLU A 201 14.56 9.35 5.44
N ARG A 202 13.30 9.76 5.26
CA ARG A 202 12.16 8.86 5.16
C ARG A 202 12.40 7.76 4.11
N GLY A 203 12.11 6.52 4.47
CA GLY A 203 12.22 5.36 3.59
C GLY A 203 13.65 4.81 3.41
N VAL A 204 14.68 5.56 3.79
CA VAL A 204 16.06 5.07 3.83
C VAL A 204 16.19 4.05 4.96
N ALA A 205 16.95 2.98 4.72
CA ALA A 205 17.18 1.96 5.74
C ALA A 205 17.89 2.55 6.95
N SER A 206 17.28 2.43 8.13
CA SER A 206 17.85 2.86 9.40
C SER A 206 18.52 1.70 10.15
N SER A 207 19.43 2.02 11.08
CA SER A 207 20.12 1.03 11.91
C SER A 207 19.15 0.24 12.80
N ARG A 208 19.48 -1.04 13.03
CA ARG A 208 18.79 -1.94 13.99
C ARG A 208 19.61 -2.21 15.25
N LYS A 209 20.63 -1.40 15.51
CA LYS A 209 21.45 -1.52 16.72
C LYS A 209 20.63 -1.13 17.95
N SER A 210 20.52 -2.06 18.90
CA SER A 210 19.88 -1.83 20.19
C SER A 210 20.78 -1.02 21.13
N VAL A 211 20.15 -0.10 21.86
CA VAL A 211 20.75 0.71 22.94
C VAL A 211 20.03 0.50 24.29
N GLY A 212 19.03 -0.38 24.33
CA GLY A 212 18.26 -0.66 25.54
C GLY A 212 17.06 -1.56 25.29
N TYR A 213 16.27 -1.76 26.33
CA TYR A 213 15.07 -2.57 26.30
C TYR A 213 13.88 -1.79 26.85
N PHE A 214 12.67 -2.18 26.44
CA PHE A 214 11.45 -1.61 26.96
C PHE A 214 10.40 -2.69 27.19
N GLU A 215 9.50 -2.42 28.14
CA GLU A 215 8.25 -3.13 28.36
C GLU A 215 7.15 -2.08 28.52
N LEU A 216 6.04 -2.25 27.81
CA LEU A 216 4.86 -1.41 27.89
C LEU A 216 3.65 -2.29 28.15
N ARG A 217 2.89 -1.97 29.21
CA ARG A 217 1.62 -2.61 29.53
C ARG A 217 0.46 -1.67 29.20
N GLY A 218 -0.64 -2.26 28.79
CA GLY A 218 -1.83 -1.51 28.39
C GLY A 218 -3.10 -2.36 28.46
N ALA A 219 -4.22 -1.69 28.26
CA ALA A 219 -5.54 -2.35 28.29
C ALA A 219 -5.76 -3.29 27.09
N ALA A 220 -5.05 -3.03 25.98
CA ALA A 220 -5.08 -3.85 24.78
C ALA A 220 -3.84 -3.60 23.92
N VAL A 221 -3.56 -4.52 23.01
CA VAL A 221 -2.51 -4.39 21.98
C VAL A 221 -3.15 -4.45 20.59
N LEU A 222 -2.92 -3.42 19.79
CA LEU A 222 -3.29 -3.36 18.38
C LEU A 222 -2.04 -3.49 17.51
N VAL A 223 -1.96 -4.52 16.67
CA VAL A 223 -0.87 -4.68 15.70
C VAL A 223 -1.25 -4.04 14.36
N ALA A 224 -0.57 -2.96 13.99
CA ALA A 224 -0.77 -2.16 12.78
C ALA A 224 0.55 -1.99 11.99
N SER A 225 1.33 -3.07 11.90
CA SER A 225 2.74 -3.08 11.51
C SER A 225 3.03 -3.15 10.00
N GLY A 226 2.01 -3.17 9.14
CA GLY A 226 2.17 -3.35 7.70
C GLY A 226 2.42 -4.81 7.27
N GLY A 227 2.93 -4.99 6.05
CA GLY A 227 3.08 -6.30 5.40
C GLY A 227 4.53 -6.76 5.25
N ILE A 228 4.77 -7.71 4.34
CA ILE A 228 6.07 -8.35 4.07
C ILE A 228 6.80 -7.82 2.83
N GLY A 229 6.24 -6.81 2.16
CA GLY A 229 6.70 -6.40 0.81
C GLY A 229 8.15 -5.93 0.72
N GLY A 230 8.76 -5.52 1.84
CA GLY A 230 10.18 -5.16 1.93
C GLY A 230 11.11 -6.35 2.23
N ASN A 231 10.55 -7.53 2.50
CA ASN A 231 11.29 -8.74 2.88
C ASN A 231 11.17 -9.82 1.79
N LEU A 232 12.14 -9.83 0.87
CA LEU A 232 12.17 -10.77 -0.24
C LEU A 232 12.23 -12.24 0.19
N ASP A 233 12.89 -12.54 1.31
CA ASP A 233 13.01 -13.93 1.78
C ASP A 233 11.66 -14.46 2.23
N LEU A 234 10.86 -13.64 2.93
CA LEU A 234 9.49 -13.98 3.27
C LEU A 234 8.56 -14.03 2.05
N VAL A 235 8.72 -13.11 1.10
CA VAL A 235 7.96 -13.14 -0.17
C VAL A 235 8.21 -14.45 -0.90
N LYS A 236 9.48 -14.85 -1.06
CA LYS A 236 9.84 -16.11 -1.71
C LYS A 236 9.37 -17.33 -0.92
N LYS A 237 9.48 -17.29 0.41
CA LYS A 237 9.03 -18.39 1.30
C LYS A 237 7.54 -18.68 1.15
N TYR A 238 6.70 -17.65 1.01
CA TYR A 238 5.25 -17.82 0.91
C TYR A 238 4.73 -17.80 -0.54
N TRP A 239 5.62 -17.85 -1.54
CA TRP A 239 5.21 -17.73 -2.93
C TRP A 239 4.26 -18.86 -3.36
N PRO A 240 3.03 -18.56 -3.79
CA PRO A 240 2.04 -19.57 -4.16
C PRO A 240 2.27 -20.09 -5.59
N VAL A 241 3.13 -21.10 -5.75
CA VAL A 241 3.47 -21.65 -7.08
C VAL A 241 2.25 -22.08 -7.90
N ASP A 242 1.22 -22.64 -7.26
CA ASP A 242 -0.01 -23.08 -7.92
C ASP A 242 -0.90 -21.91 -8.37
N ARG A 243 -0.73 -20.73 -7.77
CA ARG A 243 -1.57 -19.54 -8.04
C ARG A 243 -0.89 -18.52 -8.95
N LEU A 244 0.37 -18.21 -8.69
CA LEU A 244 1.14 -17.17 -9.38
C LEU A 244 2.15 -17.72 -10.38
N GLY A 245 2.17 -19.04 -10.59
CA GLY A 245 2.96 -19.70 -11.62
C GLY A 245 4.10 -20.55 -11.05
N PRO A 246 4.58 -21.52 -11.85
CA PRO A 246 5.40 -22.63 -11.36
C PRO A 246 6.82 -22.23 -10.93
N LYS A 247 7.24 -21.00 -11.23
CA LYS A 247 8.59 -20.52 -10.98
C LYS A 247 8.53 -19.21 -10.20
N VAL A 248 9.25 -19.17 -9.07
CA VAL A 248 9.49 -17.93 -8.34
C VAL A 248 10.46 -17.06 -9.16
N PRO A 249 10.13 -15.79 -9.45
CA PRO A 249 11.05 -14.85 -10.09
C PRO A 249 12.43 -14.83 -9.42
N GLN A 250 13.50 -14.62 -10.19
CA GLN A 250 14.83 -14.43 -9.61
C GLN A 250 15.07 -12.95 -9.33
N SER A 251 14.60 -12.11 -10.25
CA SER A 251 14.67 -10.66 -10.18
C SER A 251 13.41 -10.07 -9.56
N PHE A 252 13.58 -9.16 -8.61
CA PHE A 252 12.49 -8.41 -7.98
C PHE A 252 12.87 -6.94 -7.84
N VAL A 253 11.88 -6.08 -8.05
CA VAL A 253 11.92 -4.70 -7.59
C VAL A 253 10.93 -4.52 -6.43
N LEU A 254 11.24 -3.64 -5.50
CA LEU A 254 10.51 -3.44 -4.25
C LEU A 254 9.79 -2.10 -4.28
N GLY A 255 8.46 -2.12 -4.23
CA GLY A 255 7.61 -0.93 -4.18
C GLY A 255 7.45 -0.33 -2.78
N VAL A 256 8.11 -0.89 -1.75
CA VAL A 256 7.97 -0.45 -0.36
C VAL A 256 9.33 -0.39 0.35
N PRO A 257 9.49 0.47 1.37
CA PRO A 257 10.72 0.57 2.15
C PRO A 257 11.12 -0.73 2.87
N ALA A 258 12.40 -0.81 3.25
CA ALA A 258 12.98 -1.96 3.95
C ALA A 258 12.32 -2.27 5.30
N HIS A 259 11.71 -1.28 5.97
CA HIS A 259 11.02 -1.47 7.24
C HIS A 259 9.66 -2.18 7.11
N VAL A 260 9.16 -2.42 5.89
CA VAL A 260 7.95 -3.23 5.64
C VAL A 260 8.34 -4.71 5.64
N ASP A 261 8.85 -5.17 6.78
CA ASP A 261 9.59 -6.44 6.92
C ASP A 261 8.73 -7.63 7.34
N GLY A 262 7.49 -7.37 7.78
CA GLY A 262 6.51 -8.35 8.23
C GLY A 262 6.85 -9.06 9.55
N ARG A 263 7.83 -8.58 10.33
CA ARG A 263 8.30 -9.21 11.58
C ARG A 263 7.16 -9.54 12.54
N MET A 264 6.22 -8.60 12.69
CA MET A 264 5.10 -8.74 13.64
C MET A 264 4.13 -9.87 13.30
N ILE A 265 4.14 -10.42 12.08
CA ILE A 265 3.28 -11.57 11.72
C ILE A 265 3.66 -12.80 12.55
N ASP A 266 4.95 -13.11 12.64
CA ASP A 266 5.41 -14.29 13.41
C ASP A 266 5.34 -14.05 14.91
N ILE A 267 5.62 -12.81 15.36
CA ILE A 267 5.44 -12.41 16.76
C ILE A 267 3.98 -12.57 17.19
N SER A 268 3.04 -12.13 16.35
CA SER A 268 1.61 -12.28 16.63
C SER A 268 1.20 -13.75 16.66
N ARG A 269 1.72 -14.57 15.74
CA ARG A 269 1.49 -16.02 15.74
C ARG A 269 1.97 -16.68 17.04
N LYS A 270 3.18 -16.34 17.50
CA LYS A 270 3.73 -16.84 18.78
C LYS A 270 2.89 -16.44 19.98
N ALA A 271 2.21 -15.30 19.92
CA ALA A 271 1.27 -14.84 20.93
C ALA A 271 -0.13 -15.49 20.81
N GLY A 272 -0.33 -16.46 19.91
CA GLY A 272 -1.58 -17.20 19.74
C GLY A 272 -2.49 -16.69 18.63
N ALA A 273 -2.09 -15.70 17.84
CA ALA A 273 -2.91 -15.21 16.72
C ALA A 273 -2.95 -16.23 15.57
N SER A 274 -4.14 -16.40 14.97
CA SER A 274 -4.28 -17.16 13.72
C SER A 274 -3.84 -16.30 12.54
N VAL A 275 -2.85 -16.81 11.79
CA VAL A 275 -2.36 -16.17 10.56
C VAL A 275 -2.86 -16.96 9.37
N VAL A 276 -3.66 -16.32 8.51
CA VAL A 276 -4.29 -16.94 7.34
C VAL A 276 -3.78 -16.28 6.06
N ASN A 277 -3.96 -16.95 4.92
CA ASN A 277 -3.78 -16.35 3.59
C ASN A 277 -2.37 -15.76 3.33
N SER A 278 -1.32 -16.32 3.96
CA SER A 278 0.08 -15.88 3.74
C SER A 278 0.55 -16.01 2.30
N ASP A 279 -0.10 -16.90 1.55
CA ASP A 279 0.13 -17.19 0.14
C ASP A 279 -0.75 -16.32 -0.80
N ARG A 280 -1.70 -15.53 -0.27
CA ARG A 280 -2.49 -14.59 -1.07
C ARG A 280 -1.73 -13.27 -1.23
N MET A 281 -0.86 -13.21 -2.25
CA MET A 281 0.02 -12.08 -2.51
C MET A 281 -0.41 -11.28 -3.74
N TRP A 282 -0.09 -9.99 -3.73
CA TRP A 282 -0.35 -9.07 -4.83
C TRP A 282 0.95 -8.46 -5.33
N HIS A 283 1.28 -8.70 -6.61
CA HIS A 283 2.50 -8.18 -7.24
C HIS A 283 2.13 -7.46 -8.53
N TYR A 284 2.52 -6.20 -8.63
CA TYR A 284 2.37 -5.46 -9.88
C TYR A 284 3.41 -5.90 -10.91
N THR A 285 2.93 -6.26 -12.09
CA THR A 285 3.76 -6.73 -13.21
C THR A 285 4.38 -5.60 -14.02
N GLU A 286 3.94 -4.36 -13.82
CA GLU A 286 4.48 -3.17 -14.50
C GLU A 286 5.60 -2.48 -13.69
N GLY A 287 6.36 -3.24 -12.90
CA GLY A 287 7.46 -2.74 -12.08
C GLY A 287 8.77 -2.58 -12.87
N LEU A 288 9.46 -1.46 -12.67
CA LEU A 288 10.77 -1.15 -13.24
C LEU A 288 11.75 -0.78 -12.13
N THR A 289 13.05 -1.00 -12.34
CA THR A 289 14.08 -0.46 -11.46
C THR A 289 14.03 1.06 -11.43
N ASN A 290 13.99 1.63 -10.23
CA ASN A 290 14.04 3.08 -10.06
C ASN A 290 15.45 3.59 -10.35
N TRP A 291 15.56 4.58 -11.24
CA TRP A 291 16.84 5.24 -11.55
C TRP A 291 17.38 6.09 -10.39
N ASN A 292 16.51 6.49 -9.46
CA ASN A 292 16.83 7.24 -8.24
C ASN A 292 16.25 6.51 -7.02
N PRO A 293 16.84 5.37 -6.60
CA PRO A 293 16.30 4.55 -5.53
C PRO A 293 16.39 5.27 -4.18
N ILE A 294 15.40 5.03 -3.31
CA ILE A 294 15.35 5.56 -1.94
C ILE A 294 15.71 4.43 -0.96
N TRP A 295 15.25 3.22 -1.24
CA TRP A 295 15.62 1.98 -0.55
C TRP A 295 16.27 0.97 -1.50
N PRO A 296 16.93 -0.07 -0.97
CA PRO A 296 17.52 -1.13 -1.79
C PRO A 296 16.48 -1.77 -2.71
N LYS A 297 16.83 -1.96 -3.99
CA LYS A 297 15.96 -2.52 -5.04
C LYS A 297 14.66 -1.73 -5.26
N HIS A 298 14.62 -0.43 -4.96
CA HIS A 298 13.44 0.42 -5.17
C HIS A 298 12.91 0.28 -6.61
N GLY A 299 11.66 -0.16 -6.74
CA GLY A 299 10.92 -0.25 -7.98
C GLY A 299 9.89 0.86 -8.14
N ILE A 300 9.72 1.34 -9.37
CA ILE A 300 8.61 2.21 -9.76
C ILE A 300 7.64 1.37 -10.60
N ARG A 301 6.35 1.42 -10.26
CA ARG A 301 5.30 0.89 -11.14
C ARG A 301 4.95 1.93 -12.19
N VAL A 302 4.90 1.52 -13.46
CA VAL A 302 4.40 2.38 -14.54
C VAL A 302 2.93 2.15 -14.79
N ILE A 303 2.24 3.22 -15.18
CA ILE A 303 0.88 3.20 -15.70
C ILE A 303 1.04 3.53 -17.19
N PRO A 304 1.16 2.50 -18.06
CA PRO A 304 1.67 2.67 -19.42
C PRO A 304 0.63 3.15 -20.42
N GLY A 305 -0.63 3.31 -20.00
CA GLY A 305 -1.75 3.63 -20.87
C GLY A 305 -2.10 2.52 -21.87
N PRO A 306 -3.17 2.71 -22.66
CA PRO A 306 -3.70 1.69 -23.56
C PRO A 306 -2.85 1.45 -24.82
N SER A 307 -2.04 2.41 -25.25
CA SER A 307 -1.36 2.34 -26.56
C SER A 307 -0.02 1.59 -26.53
N SER A 308 0.54 1.30 -25.35
CA SER A 308 1.82 0.60 -25.24
C SER A 308 1.68 -0.87 -25.66
N LEU A 309 2.63 -1.37 -26.46
CA LEU A 309 2.71 -2.78 -26.81
C LEU A 309 3.38 -3.55 -25.67
N TRP A 310 2.71 -4.60 -25.17
CA TRP A 310 3.25 -5.46 -24.12
C TRP A 310 3.60 -6.84 -24.68
N LEU A 311 4.88 -7.21 -24.60
CA LEU A 311 5.42 -8.47 -25.08
C LEU A 311 6.01 -9.28 -23.93
N ASP A 312 5.91 -10.60 -24.02
CA ASP A 312 6.67 -11.51 -23.16
C ASP A 312 8.17 -11.44 -23.50
N ALA A 313 9.00 -12.11 -22.70
CA ALA A 313 10.45 -12.13 -22.89
C ALA A 313 10.90 -12.63 -24.28
N THR A 314 10.07 -13.41 -24.99
CA THR A 314 10.34 -13.96 -26.32
C THR A 314 9.88 -13.05 -27.47
N GLY A 315 9.29 -11.90 -27.14
CA GLY A 315 8.77 -10.93 -28.12
C GLY A 315 7.36 -11.23 -28.60
N LYS A 316 6.66 -12.21 -28.02
CA LYS A 316 5.26 -12.50 -28.33
C LYS A 316 4.35 -11.61 -27.51
N ARG A 317 3.27 -11.11 -28.13
CA ARG A 317 2.25 -10.33 -27.41
C ARG A 317 1.60 -11.16 -26.31
N LEU A 318 1.41 -10.55 -25.14
CA LEU A 318 0.63 -11.17 -24.08
C LEU A 318 -0.80 -11.46 -24.60
N PRO A 319 -1.39 -12.62 -24.26
CA PRO A 319 -2.71 -12.99 -24.73
C PRO A 319 -3.80 -12.08 -24.11
N PRO A 320 -4.88 -11.76 -24.84
CA PRO A 320 -6.07 -11.17 -24.22
C PRO A 320 -6.57 -12.06 -23.06
N PHE A 321 -6.97 -11.54 -21.89
CA PHE A 321 -7.09 -10.13 -21.45
C PHE A 321 -5.91 -9.64 -20.57
N LEU A 322 -4.69 -10.13 -20.81
CA LEU A 322 -3.48 -9.74 -20.08
C LEU A 322 -2.91 -8.40 -20.61
N TYR A 323 -3.73 -7.37 -20.49
CA TYR A 323 -3.37 -6.00 -20.85
C TYR A 323 -2.88 -5.23 -19.61
N PRO A 324 -2.10 -4.15 -19.80
CA PRO A 324 -1.65 -3.34 -18.68
C PRO A 324 -2.82 -2.79 -17.87
N GLY A 325 -2.79 -2.94 -16.55
CA GLY A 325 -3.88 -2.52 -15.67
C GLY A 325 -5.20 -3.29 -15.84
N CYS A 326 -5.18 -4.53 -16.37
CA CYS A 326 -6.35 -5.43 -16.39
C CYS A 326 -6.34 -6.41 -15.21
N ASP A 327 -5.57 -7.49 -15.29
CA ASP A 327 -5.48 -8.52 -14.25
C ASP A 327 -4.00 -8.81 -13.99
N THR A 328 -3.44 -8.18 -12.96
CA THR A 328 -2.00 -8.34 -12.69
C THR A 328 -1.65 -9.74 -12.21
N LEU A 329 -2.56 -10.46 -11.55
CA LEU A 329 -2.28 -11.81 -11.05
C LEU A 329 -2.28 -12.83 -12.17
N ALA A 330 -3.24 -12.75 -13.09
CA ALA A 330 -3.24 -13.58 -14.30
C ALA A 330 -2.03 -13.24 -15.19
N THR A 331 -1.66 -11.96 -15.27
CA THR A 331 -0.47 -11.53 -16.01
C THR A 331 0.80 -12.09 -15.38
N LEU A 332 0.93 -12.03 -14.06
CA LEU A 332 2.07 -12.57 -13.34
C LEU A 332 2.18 -14.08 -13.51
N ARG A 333 1.07 -14.81 -13.40
CA ARG A 333 1.01 -16.24 -13.66
C ARG A 333 1.51 -16.57 -15.06
N HIS A 334 1.06 -15.81 -16.06
CA HIS A 334 1.51 -15.99 -17.44
C HIS A 334 3.02 -15.77 -17.56
N ILE A 335 3.55 -14.65 -17.05
CA ILE A 335 4.98 -14.34 -17.08
C ILE A 335 5.79 -15.47 -16.45
N CYS A 336 5.45 -15.88 -15.23
CA CYS A 336 6.16 -16.94 -14.50
C CYS A 336 6.09 -18.30 -15.23
N SER A 337 5.05 -18.54 -16.03
CA SER A 337 4.91 -19.77 -16.84
C SER A 337 5.81 -19.79 -18.08
N THR A 338 6.28 -18.63 -18.55
CA THR A 338 7.17 -18.55 -19.72
C THR A 338 8.60 -19.02 -19.44
N GLY A 339 8.95 -19.20 -18.17
CA GLY A 339 10.32 -19.49 -17.73
C GLY A 339 11.19 -18.25 -17.48
N TYR A 340 10.69 -17.07 -17.88
CA TYR A 340 11.31 -15.76 -17.68
C TYR A 340 10.61 -14.98 -16.55
N ASP A 341 11.28 -13.95 -16.02
CA ASP A 341 10.79 -13.08 -14.96
C ASP A 341 10.70 -11.59 -15.38
N TYR A 342 10.69 -11.34 -16.70
CA TYR A 342 10.56 -10.01 -17.28
C TYR A 342 9.67 -10.00 -18.52
N THR A 343 9.23 -8.80 -18.89
CA THR A 343 8.44 -8.50 -20.10
C THR A 343 8.93 -7.21 -20.73
N TRP A 344 8.51 -6.94 -21.97
CA TRP A 344 8.86 -5.71 -22.69
C TRP A 344 7.65 -4.81 -22.86
N PHE A 345 7.76 -3.58 -22.34
CA PHE A 345 6.91 -2.47 -22.74
C PHE A 345 7.55 -1.73 -23.92
N VAL A 346 6.93 -1.80 -25.09
CA VAL A 346 7.38 -1.14 -26.31
C VAL A 346 6.43 0.01 -26.62
N LEU A 347 6.96 1.23 -26.64
CA LEU A 347 6.20 2.44 -26.92
C LEU A 347 7.09 3.50 -27.59
N ASN A 348 6.45 4.48 -28.21
CA ASN A 348 7.14 5.60 -28.85
C ASN A 348 7.02 6.90 -28.03
N LYS A 349 7.70 7.95 -28.49
CA LYS A 349 7.71 9.27 -27.82
C LYS A 349 6.30 9.88 -27.69
N SER A 350 5.44 9.65 -28.69
CA SER A 350 4.08 10.20 -28.70
C SER A 350 3.20 9.54 -27.64
N ILE A 351 3.34 8.23 -27.44
CA ILE A 351 2.63 7.46 -26.41
C ILE A 351 3.14 7.86 -25.02
N ILE A 352 4.46 7.79 -24.78
CA ILE A 352 5.01 8.02 -23.44
C ILE A 352 4.71 9.44 -22.94
N ALA A 353 4.69 10.42 -23.83
CA ALA A 353 4.42 11.81 -23.48
C ALA A 353 2.95 12.08 -23.13
N ARG A 354 2.01 11.23 -23.56
CA ARG A 354 0.57 11.47 -23.34
C ARG A 354 -0.05 10.55 -22.31
N GLU A 355 0.41 9.30 -22.26
CA GLU A 355 -0.31 8.24 -21.56
C GLU A 355 0.45 7.65 -20.38
N PHE A 356 1.75 7.92 -20.27
CA PHE A 356 2.60 7.34 -19.24
C PHE A 356 2.52 8.13 -17.94
N ALA A 357 2.25 7.43 -16.85
CA ALA A 357 2.42 7.96 -15.50
C ALA A 357 3.28 7.00 -14.67
N LEU A 358 3.97 7.56 -13.68
CA LEU A 358 4.73 6.80 -12.70
C LEU A 358 3.90 6.75 -11.42
N SER A 359 3.70 5.56 -10.86
CA SER A 359 3.04 5.39 -9.57
C SER A 359 3.96 5.85 -8.44
N GLY A 360 3.36 6.28 -7.32
CA GLY A 360 4.07 6.81 -6.15
C GLY A 360 3.77 8.29 -5.92
N SER A 361 3.64 8.70 -4.66
CA SER A 361 3.39 10.11 -4.30
C SER A 361 4.56 11.00 -4.73
N GLU A 362 5.78 10.49 -4.62
CA GLU A 362 7.03 11.16 -4.99
C GLU A 362 7.19 11.37 -6.51
N GLN A 363 6.45 10.61 -7.32
CA GLN A 363 6.47 10.73 -8.78
C GLN A 363 5.37 11.65 -9.33
N ASN A 364 4.49 12.19 -8.48
CA ASN A 364 3.33 13.01 -8.90
C ASN A 364 3.28 14.34 -8.14
N PRO A 365 4.27 15.23 -8.33
CA PRO A 365 4.40 16.48 -7.56
C PRO A 365 3.24 17.45 -7.79
N ASP A 366 2.54 17.36 -8.93
CA ASP A 366 1.35 18.15 -9.24
C ASP A 366 0.18 17.80 -8.31
N ILE A 367 -0.08 16.49 -8.11
CA ILE A 367 -1.18 16.01 -7.27
C ILE A 367 -0.76 16.02 -5.80
N THR A 368 0.43 15.52 -5.49
CA THR A 368 0.98 15.44 -4.13
C THR A 368 1.19 16.84 -3.54
N GLY A 369 1.78 17.76 -4.31
CA GLY A 369 1.99 19.15 -3.90
C GLY A 369 0.75 20.04 -4.04
N LYS A 370 -0.40 19.46 -4.43
CA LYS A 370 -1.67 20.18 -4.64
C LYS A 370 -1.52 21.40 -5.58
N SER A 371 -0.68 21.28 -6.60
CA SER A 371 -0.32 22.37 -7.50
C SER A 371 -1.21 22.38 -8.74
N ILE A 372 -2.17 23.31 -8.77
CA ILE A 372 -3.05 23.54 -9.93
C ILE A 372 -2.23 23.93 -11.17
N LEU A 373 -1.16 24.72 -11.00
CA LEU A 373 -0.29 25.13 -12.09
C LEU A 373 0.38 23.94 -12.78
N LEU A 374 0.95 23.00 -11.99
CA LEU A 374 1.58 21.79 -12.55
C LEU A 374 0.55 20.84 -13.17
N LEU A 375 -0.68 20.79 -12.60
CA LEU A 375 -1.78 20.00 -13.18
C LEU A 375 -2.21 20.56 -14.55
N LEU A 376 -2.31 21.88 -14.70
CA LEU A 376 -2.61 22.51 -15.98
C LEU A 376 -1.49 22.26 -17.01
N GLN A 377 -0.22 22.34 -16.58
CA GLN A 377 0.91 21.98 -17.45
C GLN A 377 0.88 20.52 -17.90
N ARG A 378 0.40 19.60 -17.04
CA ARG A 378 0.19 18.18 -17.40
C ARG A 378 -0.90 18.01 -18.45
N ILE A 379 -1.99 18.77 -18.36
CA ILE A 379 -3.12 18.68 -19.30
C ILE A 379 -2.79 19.30 -20.67
N PHE A 380 -2.08 20.43 -20.69
CA PHE A 380 -1.79 21.18 -21.92
C PHE A 380 -0.41 20.91 -22.52
N GLY A 381 0.47 20.20 -21.81
CA GLY A 381 1.82 19.88 -22.26
C GLY A 381 1.87 18.71 -23.25
N SER A 382 2.69 18.83 -24.29
CA SER A 382 2.89 17.79 -25.30
C SER A 382 4.03 16.82 -24.99
N ASN A 383 4.82 17.08 -23.93
CA ASN A 383 6.07 16.37 -23.61
C ASN A 383 5.95 15.40 -22.41
N GLY A 384 4.75 15.20 -21.86
CA GLY A 384 4.53 14.43 -20.63
C GLY A 384 4.91 15.19 -19.36
N THR A 385 4.67 14.57 -18.21
CA THR A 385 4.96 15.19 -16.90
C THR A 385 6.46 15.41 -16.69
N GLY A 386 6.83 16.36 -15.84
CA GLY A 386 8.24 16.59 -15.48
C GLY A 386 8.98 15.31 -15.05
N PRO A 387 8.41 14.49 -14.14
CA PRO A 387 8.97 13.19 -13.77
C PRO A 387 9.16 12.23 -14.95
N VAL A 388 8.21 12.15 -15.88
CA VAL A 388 8.32 11.30 -17.08
C VAL A 388 9.44 11.79 -18.01
N GLN A 389 9.59 13.09 -18.19
CA GLN A 389 10.68 13.66 -19.00
C GLN A 389 12.05 13.36 -18.39
N VAL A 390 12.20 13.52 -17.07
CA VAL A 390 13.43 13.18 -16.34
C VAL A 390 13.71 11.69 -16.45
N PHE A 391 12.69 10.85 -16.24
CA PHE A 391 12.76 9.40 -16.43
C PHE A 391 13.29 9.06 -17.83
N MET A 392 12.67 9.57 -18.90
CA MET A 392 13.13 9.33 -20.28
C MET A 392 14.60 9.70 -20.50
N LYS A 393 15.05 10.84 -19.95
CA LYS A 393 16.44 11.31 -20.09
C LYS A 393 17.42 10.42 -19.33
N LYS A 394 17.08 10.05 -18.10
CA LYS A 394 17.94 9.26 -17.21
C LYS A 394 17.96 7.78 -17.61
N TRP A 395 16.82 7.21 -17.98
CA TRP A 395 16.67 5.82 -18.37
C TRP A 395 17.43 5.50 -19.67
N ARG A 396 17.43 6.42 -20.64
CA ARG A 396 18.30 6.35 -21.84
C ARG A 396 19.78 6.34 -21.51
N ARG A 397 20.20 7.04 -20.45
CA ARG A 397 21.60 7.03 -20.00
C ARG A 397 21.93 5.74 -19.24
N PHE A 398 20.99 5.22 -18.46
CA PHE A 398 21.13 3.97 -17.70
C PHE A 398 21.33 2.76 -18.62
N HIS A 399 20.55 2.64 -19.71
CA HIS A 399 20.61 1.49 -20.61
C HIS A 399 21.56 1.65 -21.81
N ARG A 400 22.14 2.84 -22.06
CA ARG A 400 23.21 3.00 -23.06
C ARG A 400 24.50 2.23 -22.71
N GLY A 401 24.61 1.69 -21.49
CA GLY A 401 25.68 0.77 -21.09
C GLY A 401 25.41 -0.70 -21.40
N ASP A 402 24.15 -1.09 -21.64
CA ASP A 402 23.71 -2.50 -21.58
C ASP A 402 22.84 -2.93 -22.78
N VAL A 403 22.72 -2.10 -23.82
CA VAL A 403 22.04 -2.48 -25.07
C VAL A 403 23.12 -2.83 -26.10
N PRO A 404 23.31 -4.11 -26.45
CA PRO A 404 24.07 -4.46 -27.65
C PRO A 404 23.39 -3.80 -28.85
N GLU A 405 24.20 -3.26 -29.77
CA GLU A 405 23.76 -2.58 -31.00
C GLU A 405 22.67 -3.33 -31.77
#